data_AF-A0A1F6BPY2-F1
#
_entry.id   AF-A0A1F6BPY2-F1
#
_cell.length_a   1.000
_cell.length_b   1.000
_cell.length_c   1.000
_cell.angle_alpha   90.00
_cell.angle_beta   90.00
_cell.angle_gamma   90.00
#
_symmetry.space_group_name_H-M   'P 1'
#
loop_
_entity.id
_entity.type
_entity.pdbx_description
1 polymer ?
#
loop_
_entity_poly.entity_id
_entity_poly.type
_entity_poly.pdbx_seq_one_letter_code
_entity_poly.pdbx_strand_id
1 'polypeptide(L)'
;MTKGVVFTTIVLIISLLGFYFVLGEVSKLRNDVKNLELALEISNKEGEVIGEATSSEPTGESPELSEKKASVIPTAIIFDTISSPLLEPQTKITVTVESISKTEDGSVNVNIRAFTSEAETYSALQPQNFFELIDLEADGKVMKPLESEGAFSSIPPKSAAAGKVIFKIEPGKNSIILQINYENTIKYYELNFTNKTYKEAVLG
;
A
#
# COMPACT_ATOMS: atom_id res chain seq x y z
N MET A 1 26.80 35.68 -47.55
CA MET A 1 26.62 36.01 -46.11
C MET A 1 25.53 35.20 -45.41
N THR A 2 24.50 34.70 -46.12
CA THR A 2 23.33 34.01 -45.52
C THR A 2 23.58 32.59 -45.01
N LYS A 3 24.53 31.83 -45.59
CA LYS A 3 24.80 30.44 -45.18
C LYS A 3 25.41 30.32 -43.77
N GLY A 4 26.22 31.30 -43.36
CA GLY A 4 26.83 31.32 -42.02
C GLY A 4 25.80 31.56 -40.92
N VAL A 5 24.83 32.45 -41.17
CA VAL A 5 23.78 32.77 -40.19
C VAL A 5 22.90 31.55 -39.91
N VAL A 6 22.48 30.83 -40.96
CA VAL A 6 21.62 29.63 -40.83
C VAL A 6 22.33 28.52 -40.04
N PHE A 7 23.62 28.30 -40.29
CA PHE A 7 24.39 27.29 -39.54
C PHE A 7 24.50 27.63 -38.06
N THR A 8 24.79 28.89 -37.71
CA THR A 8 24.86 29.34 -36.32
C THR A 8 23.51 29.21 -35.60
N THR A 9 22.39 29.50 -36.28
CA THR A 9 21.05 29.35 -35.70
C THR A 9 20.71 27.88 -35.43
N ILE A 10 21.06 26.96 -36.32
CA ILE A 10 20.81 25.52 -36.13
C ILE A 10 21.62 24.98 -34.95
N VAL A 11 22.90 25.34 -34.83
CA VAL A 11 23.75 24.91 -33.70
C VAL A 11 23.21 25.44 -32.37
N LEU A 12 22.71 26.69 -32.35
CA LEU A 12 22.12 27.27 -31.15
C LEU A 12 20.84 26.55 -30.71
N ILE A 13 19.97 26.18 -31.66
CA ILE A 13 18.74 25.42 -31.37
C ILE A 13 19.08 24.03 -30.81
N ILE A 14 20.04 23.32 -31.42
CA ILE A 14 20.47 22.00 -30.93
C ILE A 14 21.08 22.12 -29.52
N SER A 15 21.87 23.17 -29.26
CA SER A 15 22.46 23.40 -27.94
C SER A 15 21.40 23.71 -26.88
N LEU A 16 20.35 24.47 -27.23
CA LEU A 16 19.24 24.76 -26.32
C LEU A 16 18.39 23.51 -26.02
N LEU A 17 18.13 22.68 -27.04
CA LEU A 17 17.42 21.40 -26.87
C LEU A 17 18.23 20.42 -26.02
N GLY A 18 19.53 20.30 -26.26
CA GLY A 18 20.42 19.47 -25.44
C GLY A 18 20.48 19.94 -23.99
N PHE A 19 20.56 21.26 -23.77
CA PHE A 19 20.53 21.84 -22.43
C PHE A 19 19.20 21.59 -21.69
N TYR A 20 18.08 21.68 -22.41
CA TYR A 20 16.76 21.35 -21.85
C TYR A 20 16.67 19.88 -21.40
N PHE A 21 17.24 18.96 -22.19
CA PHE A 21 17.27 17.53 -21.85
C PHE A 21 18.10 17.27 -20.58
N VAL A 22 19.26 17.92 -20.44
CA VAL A 22 20.11 17.82 -19.25
C VAL A 22 19.40 18.38 -18.01
N LEU A 23 18.68 19.51 -18.13
CA LEU A 23 17.89 20.06 -17.03
C LEU A 23 16.74 19.14 -16.57
N GLY A 24 16.15 18.40 -17.50
CA GLY A 24 15.15 17.38 -17.20
C GLY A 24 15.70 16.25 -16.32
N GLU A 25 16.91 15.76 -16.64
CA GLU A 25 17.58 14.72 -15.85
C GLU A 25 18.02 15.22 -14.47
N VAL A 26 18.53 16.46 -14.36
CA VAL A 26 18.86 17.08 -13.06
C VAL A 26 17.62 17.21 -12.16
N SER A 27 16.44 17.43 -12.73
CA SER A 27 15.20 17.54 -11.99
C SER A 27 14.74 16.19 -11.41
N LYS A 28 14.98 15.09 -12.13
CA LYS A 28 14.75 13.72 -11.63
C LYS A 28 15.73 13.37 -10.51
N LEU A 29 17.02 13.65 -10.70
CA LEU A 29 18.05 13.47 -9.66
C LEU A 29 17.73 14.25 -8.37
N ARG A 30 17.19 15.47 -8.49
CA ARG A 30 16.78 16.26 -7.31
C ARG A 30 15.62 15.62 -6.54
N ASN A 31 14.68 14.97 -7.24
CA ASN A 31 13.59 14.24 -6.62
C ASN A 31 14.08 12.95 -5.94
N ASP A 32 15.03 12.25 -6.56
CA ASP A 32 15.63 11.04 -5.98
C ASP A 32 16.45 11.37 -4.72
N VAL A 33 17.21 12.48 -4.73
CA VAL A 33 17.94 12.96 -3.54
C VAL A 33 16.99 13.37 -2.41
N LYS A 34 15.87 14.04 -2.73
CA LYS A 34 14.84 14.37 -1.72
C LYS A 34 14.22 13.13 -1.10
N ASN A 35 13.93 12.11 -1.90
CA ASN A 35 13.39 10.84 -1.40
C ASN A 35 14.42 10.10 -0.53
N LEU A 36 15.71 10.20 -0.86
CA LEU A 36 16.80 9.63 -0.06
C LEU A 36 16.99 10.37 1.28
N GLU A 37 16.88 11.70 1.28
CA GLU A 37 16.93 12.53 2.49
C GLU A 37 15.75 12.23 3.43
N LEU A 38 14.55 12.07 2.88
CA LEU A 38 13.36 11.61 3.62
C LEU A 38 13.55 10.22 4.24
N ALA A 39 14.16 9.28 3.50
CA ALA A 39 14.45 7.94 4.03
C ALA A 39 15.50 7.97 5.15
N LEU A 40 16.51 8.84 5.04
CA LEU A 40 17.56 9.02 6.06
C LEU A 40 17.06 9.75 7.31
N GLU A 41 16.17 10.73 7.18
CA GLU A 41 15.58 11.43 8.33
C GLU A 41 14.68 10.50 9.16
N ILE A 42 13.97 9.57 8.50
CA ILE A 42 13.20 8.52 9.18
C ILE A 42 14.13 7.55 9.90
N SER A 43 15.26 7.17 9.29
CA SER A 43 16.25 6.28 9.92
C SER A 43 17.03 6.91 11.08
N ASN A 44 17.21 8.24 11.10
CA ASN A 44 17.93 8.94 12.18
C ASN A 44 17.03 9.29 13.39
N LYS A 45 15.70 9.24 13.25
CA LYS A 45 14.76 9.49 14.35
C LYS A 45 14.44 8.26 15.22
N GLU A 46 14.90 7.06 14.83
CA GLU A 46 14.76 5.83 15.63
C GLU A 46 15.98 5.51 16.51
N GLY A 47 16.93 6.45 16.66
CA GLY A 47 18.22 6.24 17.34
C GLY A 47 18.46 7.01 18.64
N GLU A 48 17.47 7.68 19.24
CA GLU A 48 17.66 8.42 20.50
C GLU A 48 17.07 7.65 21.69
N VAL A 49 17.82 6.63 22.14
CA VAL A 49 17.61 5.97 23.43
C VAL A 49 18.26 6.84 24.51
N ILE A 50 17.47 7.68 25.16
CA ILE A 50 17.86 8.36 26.39
C ILE A 50 17.65 7.36 27.53
N GLY A 51 18.76 6.85 28.07
CA GLY A 51 18.77 6.15 29.35
C GLY A 51 18.89 7.13 30.50
N GLU A 52 18.07 6.94 31.54
CA GLU A 52 18.52 7.16 32.92
C GLU A 52 17.73 6.25 33.87
N ALA A 53 18.47 5.60 34.76
CA ALA A 53 18.03 4.48 35.57
C ALA A 53 17.15 4.91 36.74
N THR A 54 16.14 4.11 37.06
CA THR A 54 15.72 3.93 38.45
C THR A 54 15.26 2.48 38.65
N SER A 55 16.08 1.78 39.43
CA SER A 55 15.85 0.46 40.00
C SER A 55 14.52 0.40 40.76
N SER A 56 13.63 -0.51 40.37
CA SER A 56 12.62 -1.16 41.22
C SER A 56 12.02 -2.34 40.43
N GLU A 57 12.46 -3.56 40.71
CA GLU A 57 11.57 -4.71 40.57
C GLU A 57 10.41 -4.52 41.59
N PRO A 58 9.17 -4.75 41.16
CA PRO A 58 8.64 -6.10 41.31
C PRO A 58 7.82 -6.58 40.10
N THR A 59 7.96 -7.88 39.85
CA THR A 59 6.95 -8.81 39.33
C THR A 59 5.66 -8.18 38.80
N GLY A 60 5.63 -7.95 37.49
CA GLY A 60 4.42 -7.84 36.71
C GLY A 60 4.64 -8.71 35.49
N GLU A 61 3.92 -9.83 35.40
CA GLU A 61 3.80 -10.62 34.18
C GLU A 61 3.48 -9.65 33.03
N SER A 62 4.48 -9.36 32.21
CA SER A 62 4.23 -8.86 30.87
C SER A 62 3.32 -9.90 30.24
N PRO A 63 2.15 -9.56 29.70
CA PRO A 63 1.51 -10.45 28.78
C PRO A 63 2.50 -10.56 27.61
N GLU A 64 3.28 -11.64 27.60
CA GLU A 64 3.62 -12.30 26.36
C GLU A 64 2.28 -12.55 25.68
N LEU A 65 1.84 -11.54 24.93
CA LEU A 65 0.93 -11.68 23.82
C LEU A 65 1.62 -12.74 22.97
N SER A 66 1.24 -13.98 23.24
CA SER A 66 1.58 -15.16 22.46
C SER A 66 1.45 -14.72 21.01
N GLU A 67 2.58 -14.49 20.34
CA GLU A 67 2.63 -14.26 18.92
C GLU A 67 2.13 -15.56 18.30
N LYS A 68 0.80 -15.69 18.19
CA LYS A 68 0.14 -16.74 17.44
C LYS A 68 0.85 -16.78 16.11
N LYS A 69 1.44 -17.92 15.77
CA LYS A 69 2.23 -18.11 14.54
C LYS A 69 1.38 -17.71 13.34
N ALA A 70 1.54 -16.48 12.89
CA ALA A 70 0.80 -15.97 11.74
C ALA A 70 1.50 -16.43 10.47
N SER A 71 0.77 -17.10 9.56
CA SER A 71 1.27 -17.32 8.21
C SER A 71 1.07 -16.05 7.40
N VAL A 72 2.17 -15.42 6.97
CA VAL A 72 2.16 -14.16 6.23
C VAL A 72 2.56 -14.41 4.78
N ILE A 73 1.76 -13.90 3.86
CA ILE A 73 1.99 -13.88 2.41
C ILE A 73 2.32 -12.42 2.03
N PRO A 74 3.57 -12.08 1.67
CA PRO A 74 3.86 -10.75 1.13
C PRO A 74 3.21 -10.62 -0.25
N THR A 75 2.59 -9.48 -0.51
CA THR A 75 1.87 -9.20 -1.77
C THR A 75 2.30 -7.85 -2.35
N ALA A 76 2.03 -7.66 -3.63
CA ALA A 76 2.24 -6.39 -4.33
C ALA A 76 1.05 -6.12 -5.26
N ILE A 77 -0.16 -6.37 -4.75
CA ILE A 77 -1.40 -6.16 -5.52
C ILE A 77 -1.72 -4.67 -5.42
N ILE A 78 -1.76 -4.01 -6.58
CA ILE A 78 -2.01 -2.57 -6.67
C ILE A 78 -3.23 -2.35 -7.55
N PHE A 79 -4.13 -1.49 -7.09
CA PHE A 79 -5.27 -1.02 -7.87
C PHE A 79 -5.59 0.43 -7.52
N ASP A 80 -6.21 1.12 -8.48
CA ASP A 80 -6.69 2.48 -8.29
C ASP A 80 -8.19 2.45 -8.00
N THR A 81 -8.64 3.39 -7.18
CA THR A 81 -10.05 3.64 -6.88
C THR A 81 -10.27 5.13 -6.65
N ILE A 82 -11.53 5.54 -6.59
CA ILE A 82 -11.95 6.85 -6.13
C ILE A 82 -12.20 6.87 -4.62
N SER A 83 -12.03 8.05 -4.02
CA SER A 83 -12.41 8.32 -2.63
C SER A 83 -13.90 8.13 -2.41
N SER A 84 -14.31 8.06 -1.14
CA SER A 84 -15.69 7.92 -0.70
C SER A 84 -16.66 8.82 -1.50
N PRO A 85 -17.81 8.29 -1.97
CA PRO A 85 -18.76 9.06 -2.76
C PRO A 85 -19.44 10.18 -1.96
N LEU A 86 -19.29 10.17 -0.64
CA LEU A 86 -19.81 11.20 0.27
C LEU A 86 -18.91 12.46 0.32
N LEU A 87 -17.73 12.43 -0.31
CA LEU A 87 -16.80 13.55 -0.36
C LEU A 87 -16.79 14.16 -1.75
N GLU A 88 -16.85 15.51 -1.80
CA GLU A 88 -16.67 16.28 -3.03
C GLU A 88 -15.55 17.31 -2.83
N PRO A 89 -14.57 17.41 -3.75
CA PRO A 89 -14.40 16.56 -4.94
C PRO A 89 -13.95 15.14 -4.56
N GLN A 90 -14.30 14.16 -5.40
CA GLN A 90 -13.73 12.82 -5.30
C GLN A 90 -12.32 12.81 -5.87
N THR A 91 -11.41 12.13 -5.19
CA THR A 91 -9.99 12.06 -5.55
C THR A 91 -9.58 10.63 -5.84
N LYS A 92 -8.55 10.47 -6.67
CA LYS A 92 -7.95 9.17 -6.94
C LYS A 92 -7.16 8.70 -5.72
N ILE A 93 -7.36 7.44 -5.34
CA ILE A 93 -6.64 6.73 -4.28
C ILE A 93 -6.01 5.48 -4.88
N THR A 94 -4.70 5.35 -4.78
CA THR A 94 -4.00 4.11 -5.12
C THR A 94 -3.93 3.23 -3.89
N VAL A 95 -4.41 2.00 -3.98
CA VAL A 95 -4.41 1.03 -2.89
C VAL A 95 -3.42 -0.08 -3.20
N THR A 96 -2.52 -0.34 -2.27
CA THR A 96 -1.57 -1.45 -2.31
C THR A 96 -1.92 -2.44 -1.21
N VAL A 97 -2.13 -3.70 -1.57
CA VAL A 97 -2.16 -4.81 -0.61
C VAL A 97 -0.72 -5.25 -0.37
N GLU A 98 -0.19 -4.95 0.81
CA GLU A 98 1.20 -5.19 1.17
C GLU A 98 1.45 -6.63 1.63
N SER A 99 0.51 -7.19 2.38
CA SER A 99 0.57 -8.59 2.80
C SER A 99 -0.79 -9.09 3.24
N ILE A 100 -0.91 -10.42 3.28
CA ILE A 100 -2.09 -11.09 3.81
C ILE A 100 -1.62 -12.09 4.85
N SER A 101 -2.09 -11.95 6.09
CA SER A 101 -1.72 -12.84 7.18
C SER A 101 -2.91 -13.66 7.66
N LYS A 102 -2.65 -14.88 8.11
CA LYS A 102 -3.63 -15.76 8.74
C LYS A 102 -3.12 -16.23 10.09
N THR A 103 -3.96 -16.09 11.10
CA THR A 103 -3.72 -16.61 12.46
C THR A 103 -4.34 -18.00 12.64
N GLU A 104 -3.88 -18.74 13.64
CA GLU A 104 -4.35 -20.11 13.94
C GLU A 104 -5.85 -20.17 14.26
N ASP A 105 -6.41 -19.10 14.82
CA ASP A 105 -7.84 -19.00 15.12
C ASP A 105 -8.71 -18.72 13.88
N GLY A 106 -8.13 -18.63 12.68
CA GLY A 106 -8.85 -18.40 11.44
C GLY A 106 -9.12 -16.93 11.11
N SER A 107 -8.50 -15.98 11.81
CA SER A 107 -8.55 -14.58 11.37
C SER A 107 -7.60 -14.35 10.20
N VAL A 108 -8.08 -13.69 9.15
CA VAL A 108 -7.28 -13.31 7.97
C VAL A 108 -7.22 -11.79 7.91
N ASN A 109 -6.01 -11.23 7.93
CA ASN A 109 -5.78 -9.79 7.85
C ASN A 109 -5.17 -9.45 6.49
N VAL A 110 -5.88 -8.65 5.71
CA VAL A 110 -5.39 -8.07 4.45
C VAL A 110 -4.81 -6.70 4.78
N ASN A 111 -3.48 -6.61 4.89
CA ASN A 111 -2.78 -5.38 5.20
C ASN A 111 -2.67 -4.51 3.94
N ILE A 112 -3.17 -3.29 4.04
CA ILE A 112 -3.26 -2.38 2.90
C ILE A 112 -2.65 -1.02 3.24
N ARG A 113 -2.18 -0.35 2.19
CA ARG A 113 -1.78 1.06 2.22
C ARG A 113 -2.52 1.81 1.11
N ALA A 114 -3.14 2.92 1.48
CA ALA A 114 -3.86 3.79 0.58
C ALA A 114 -3.08 5.09 0.40
N PHE A 115 -2.86 5.51 -0.84
CA PHE A 115 -2.07 6.68 -1.21
C PHE A 115 -2.96 7.72 -1.91
N THR A 116 -2.83 8.98 -1.50
CA THR A 116 -3.61 10.13 -1.99
C THR A 116 -2.71 11.13 -2.73
N SER A 117 -1.79 10.62 -3.56
CA SER A 117 -0.74 11.42 -4.21
C SER A 117 -1.26 12.59 -5.06
N GLU A 118 -2.48 12.46 -5.60
CA GLU A 118 -3.13 13.48 -6.44
C GLU A 118 -4.21 14.30 -5.69
N ALA A 119 -4.50 13.98 -4.43
CA ALA A 119 -5.52 14.68 -3.67
C ALA A 119 -5.01 16.05 -3.21
N GLU A 120 -5.85 17.09 -3.37
CA GLU A 120 -5.60 18.43 -2.83
C GLU A 120 -6.29 18.65 -1.48
N THR A 121 -7.27 17.81 -1.14
CA THR A 121 -8.01 17.85 0.13
C THR A 121 -7.98 16.49 0.82
N TYR A 122 -8.48 16.43 2.06
CA TYR A 122 -8.67 15.16 2.76
C TYR A 122 -9.59 14.24 1.96
N SER A 123 -9.25 12.96 1.98
CA SER A 123 -9.95 11.88 1.27
C SER A 123 -10.33 10.79 2.26
N ALA A 124 -11.31 9.95 1.90
CA ALA A 124 -11.67 8.80 2.70
C ALA A 124 -11.78 7.56 1.81
N LEU A 125 -11.42 6.41 2.36
CA LEU A 125 -11.55 5.10 1.74
C LEU A 125 -12.43 4.22 2.62
N GLN A 126 -13.27 3.39 2.00
CA GLN A 126 -14.04 2.36 2.70
C GLN A 126 -13.54 0.97 2.26
N PRO A 127 -12.41 0.47 2.81
CA PRO A 127 -11.77 -0.76 2.36
C PRO A 127 -12.71 -1.96 2.28
N GLN A 128 -13.67 -2.02 3.20
CA GLN A 128 -14.62 -3.12 3.35
C GLN A 128 -15.47 -3.37 2.09
N ASN A 129 -15.64 -2.36 1.24
CA ASN A 129 -16.42 -2.45 0.01
C ASN A 129 -15.64 -3.08 -1.15
N PHE A 130 -14.31 -3.13 -1.05
CA PHE A 130 -13.46 -3.62 -2.14
C PHE A 130 -13.10 -5.09 -1.97
N PHE A 131 -13.02 -5.62 -0.74
CA PHE A 131 -12.49 -6.95 -0.50
C PHE A 131 -13.57 -7.96 -0.10
N GLU A 132 -13.51 -9.15 -0.68
CA GLU A 132 -14.29 -10.32 -0.28
C GLU A 132 -13.38 -11.55 -0.26
N LEU A 133 -13.72 -12.55 0.56
CA LEU A 133 -13.09 -13.86 0.49
C LEU A 133 -14.05 -14.88 -0.10
N ILE A 134 -13.56 -15.78 -0.94
CA ILE A 134 -14.32 -16.92 -1.45
C ILE A 134 -13.68 -18.20 -0.92
N ASP A 135 -14.53 -19.04 -0.35
CA ASP A 135 -14.17 -20.37 0.09
C ASP A 135 -14.39 -21.39 -1.04
N LEU A 136 -13.31 -21.94 -1.58
CA LEU A 136 -13.36 -22.93 -2.65
C LEU A 136 -13.84 -24.31 -2.17
N GLU A 137 -13.66 -24.63 -0.89
CA GLU A 137 -14.00 -25.94 -0.33
C GLU A 137 -15.47 -25.99 0.12
N ALA A 138 -16.05 -24.83 0.45
CA ALA A 138 -17.43 -24.70 0.91
C ALA A 138 -18.38 -24.12 -0.17
N ASP A 139 -18.38 -24.71 -1.36
CA ASP A 139 -19.32 -24.39 -2.46
C ASP A 139 -19.29 -22.91 -2.91
N GLY A 140 -18.10 -22.29 -2.87
CA GLY A 140 -17.94 -20.90 -3.33
C GLY A 140 -18.54 -19.85 -2.40
N LYS A 141 -18.71 -20.17 -1.10
CA LYS A 141 -19.26 -19.22 -0.13
C LYS A 141 -18.44 -17.93 -0.09
N VAL A 142 -19.11 -16.81 -0.38
CA VAL A 142 -18.54 -15.46 -0.27
C VAL A 142 -18.63 -14.99 1.19
N MET A 143 -17.51 -14.48 1.70
CA MET A 143 -17.34 -13.96 3.04
C MET A 143 -16.97 -12.48 2.96
N LYS A 144 -17.76 -11.65 3.65
CA LYS A 144 -17.51 -10.21 3.80
C LYS A 144 -16.49 -9.95 4.92
N PRO A 145 -15.79 -8.81 4.89
CA PRO A 145 -14.98 -8.37 6.01
C PRO A 145 -15.82 -8.27 7.29
N LEU A 146 -15.22 -8.64 8.42
CA LEU A 146 -15.78 -8.34 9.74
C LEU A 146 -15.64 -6.86 10.05
N GLU A 147 -14.45 -6.31 9.81
CA GLU A 147 -14.12 -4.93 10.09
C GLU A 147 -12.88 -4.48 9.29
N SER A 148 -12.58 -3.19 9.38
CA SER A 148 -11.34 -2.61 8.89
C SER A 148 -10.74 -1.69 9.95
N GLU A 149 -9.46 -1.88 10.24
CA GLU A 149 -8.69 -1.03 11.16
C GLU A 149 -7.75 -0.12 10.37
N GLY A 150 -7.64 1.15 10.75
CA GLY A 150 -6.74 2.12 10.13
C GLY A 150 -7.35 3.51 9.98
N ALA A 151 -6.52 4.48 9.60
CA ALA A 151 -6.93 5.88 9.42
C ALA A 151 -7.55 6.14 8.03
N PHE A 152 -8.44 5.26 7.56
CA PHE A 152 -9.03 5.36 6.21
C PHE A 152 -10.17 6.37 6.11
N SER A 153 -10.77 6.78 7.23
CA SER A 153 -11.86 7.76 7.25
C SER A 153 -11.39 9.20 7.00
N SER A 154 -10.10 9.49 7.15
CA SER A 154 -9.51 10.81 6.95
C SER A 154 -8.03 10.68 6.57
N ILE A 155 -7.78 10.65 5.27
CA ILE A 155 -6.45 10.55 4.67
C ILE A 155 -6.05 11.95 4.18
N PRO A 156 -4.99 12.57 4.72
CA PRO A 156 -4.52 13.87 4.25
C PRO A 156 -4.16 13.86 2.75
N PRO A 157 -4.17 15.02 2.08
CA PRO A 157 -3.68 15.14 0.71
C PRO A 157 -2.20 14.78 0.61
N LYS A 158 -1.78 14.16 -0.50
CA LYS A 158 -0.37 13.83 -0.80
C LYS A 158 0.28 12.97 0.30
N SER A 159 -0.51 12.08 0.90
CA SER A 159 -0.11 11.26 2.05
C SER A 159 -0.45 9.78 1.83
N ALA A 160 -0.23 8.97 2.87
CA ALA A 160 -0.59 7.57 2.91
C ALA A 160 -1.26 7.20 4.24
N ALA A 161 -2.24 6.30 4.19
CA ALA A 161 -2.84 5.66 5.36
C ALA A 161 -2.62 4.15 5.27
N ALA A 162 -2.13 3.55 6.36
CA ALA A 162 -1.96 2.10 6.49
C ALA A 162 -3.04 1.52 7.41
N GLY A 163 -3.37 0.26 7.19
CA GLY A 163 -4.34 -0.45 7.99
C GLY A 163 -4.56 -1.86 7.48
N LYS A 164 -5.62 -2.52 7.97
CA LYS A 164 -5.94 -3.90 7.59
C LYS A 164 -7.45 -4.10 7.47
N VAL A 165 -7.82 -5.02 6.61
CA VAL A 165 -9.19 -5.54 6.47
C VAL A 165 -9.22 -6.95 7.06
N ILE A 166 -10.13 -7.19 7.99
CA ILE A 166 -10.15 -8.40 8.81
C ILE A 166 -11.30 -9.29 8.38
N PHE A 167 -11.01 -10.56 8.17
CA PHE A 167 -11.98 -11.60 7.87
C PHE A 167 -11.89 -12.72 8.88
N LYS A 168 -12.94 -13.53 8.94
CA LYS A 168 -12.95 -14.79 9.68
C LYS A 168 -13.24 -15.95 8.75
N ILE A 169 -12.34 -16.92 8.76
CA ILE A 169 -12.49 -18.20 8.07
C ILE A 169 -12.44 -19.35 9.08
N GLU A 170 -12.79 -20.54 8.61
CA GLU A 170 -12.70 -21.75 9.42
C GLU A 170 -11.25 -22.04 9.82
N PRO A 171 -10.96 -22.31 11.12
CA PRO A 171 -9.64 -22.75 11.56
C PRO A 171 -9.18 -23.97 10.77
N GLY A 172 -7.96 -23.94 10.26
CA GLY A 172 -7.39 -25.02 9.43
C GLY A 172 -7.44 -24.80 7.92
N LYS A 173 -8.27 -23.88 7.40
CA LYS A 173 -8.28 -23.57 5.96
C LYS A 173 -7.01 -22.88 5.50
N ASN A 174 -6.30 -23.49 4.56
CA ASN A 174 -5.00 -22.99 4.10
C ASN A 174 -5.04 -22.41 2.68
N SER A 175 -6.15 -22.57 1.97
CA SER A 175 -6.38 -21.95 0.67
C SER A 175 -7.68 -21.17 0.67
N ILE A 176 -7.67 -19.96 0.15
CA ILE A 176 -8.83 -19.08 -0.04
C ILE A 176 -8.62 -18.23 -1.28
N ILE A 177 -9.69 -17.69 -1.85
CA ILE A 177 -9.57 -16.66 -2.89
C ILE A 177 -9.88 -15.30 -2.28
N LEU A 178 -8.99 -14.33 -2.49
CA LEU A 178 -9.28 -12.91 -2.28
C LEU A 178 -9.88 -12.34 -3.57
N GLN A 179 -11.11 -11.85 -3.48
CA GLN A 179 -11.76 -11.07 -4.52
C GLN A 179 -11.56 -9.58 -4.21
N ILE A 180 -11.15 -8.82 -5.21
CA ILE A 180 -11.02 -7.35 -5.16
C ILE A 180 -11.96 -6.75 -6.20
N ASN A 181 -12.90 -5.94 -5.73
CA ASN A 181 -13.91 -5.25 -6.54
C ASN A 181 -13.57 -3.76 -6.59
N TYR A 182 -13.19 -3.22 -7.76
CA TYR A 182 -12.88 -1.79 -7.92
C TYR A 182 -13.29 -1.32 -9.32
N GLU A 183 -13.95 -0.16 -9.43
CA GLU A 183 -14.29 0.50 -10.71
C GLU A 183 -14.86 -0.44 -11.80
N ASN A 184 -15.83 -1.30 -11.44
CA ASN A 184 -16.44 -2.34 -12.30
C ASN A 184 -15.49 -3.47 -12.75
N THR A 185 -14.28 -3.52 -12.21
CA THR A 185 -13.33 -4.61 -12.38
C THR A 185 -13.39 -5.53 -11.15
N ILE A 186 -13.40 -6.83 -11.39
CA ILE A 186 -13.27 -7.84 -10.35
C ILE A 186 -12.00 -8.64 -10.63
N LYS A 187 -11.12 -8.73 -9.65
CA LYS A 187 -9.92 -9.58 -9.69
C LYS A 187 -9.95 -10.62 -8.60
N TYR A 188 -9.42 -11.80 -8.90
CA TYR A 188 -9.35 -12.91 -7.98
C TYR A 188 -7.90 -13.30 -7.75
N TYR A 189 -7.54 -13.55 -6.50
CA TYR A 189 -6.21 -14.01 -6.11
C TYR A 189 -6.34 -15.26 -5.26
N GLU A 190 -5.84 -16.39 -5.73
CA GLU A 190 -5.73 -17.61 -4.94
C GLU A 190 -4.57 -17.47 -3.96
N LEU A 191 -4.88 -17.55 -2.67
CA LEU A 191 -3.94 -17.43 -1.56
C LEU A 191 -3.70 -18.82 -0.98
N ASN A 192 -2.43 -19.20 -0.87
CA ASN A 192 -2.05 -20.45 -0.22
C ASN A 192 -1.13 -20.16 0.97
N PHE A 193 -1.68 -20.32 2.18
CA PHE A 193 -1.00 -20.06 3.45
C PHE A 193 -0.02 -21.16 3.84
N THR A 194 -0.08 -22.35 3.21
CA THR A 194 0.89 -23.42 3.44
C THR A 194 2.21 -23.11 2.77
N ASN A 195 2.18 -22.72 1.49
CA ASN A 195 3.37 -22.38 0.72
C ASN A 195 3.73 -20.88 0.77
N LYS A 196 2.88 -20.06 1.40
CA LYS A 196 3.01 -18.60 1.52
C LYS A 196 3.07 -17.89 0.16
N THR A 197 2.25 -18.33 -0.78
CA THR A 197 2.20 -17.76 -2.13
C THR A 197 0.82 -17.25 -2.48
N TYR A 198 0.76 -16.39 -3.48
CA TYR A 198 -0.47 -16.00 -4.14
C TYR A 198 -0.30 -16.00 -5.65
N LYS A 199 -1.40 -16.18 -6.38
CA LYS A 199 -1.45 -16.04 -7.84
C LYS A 199 -2.79 -15.46 -8.26
N GLU A 200 -2.82 -14.71 -9.36
CA GLU A 200 -4.07 -14.28 -9.98
C GLU A 200 -4.83 -15.50 -10.51
N ALA A 201 -6.14 -15.54 -10.28
CA ALA A 201 -7.02 -16.62 -10.67
C ALA A 201 -8.13 -16.07 -11.59
N VAL A 202 -8.64 -16.94 -12.47
CA VAL A 202 -9.82 -16.67 -13.28
C VAL A 202 -10.90 -17.64 -12.85
N LEU A 203 -12.01 -17.12 -12.32
CA LEU A 203 -13.19 -17.91 -12.03
C LEU A 203 -14.06 -17.96 -13.29
N GLY A 204 -14.47 -19.16 -13.69
CA GLY A 204 -15.25 -19.44 -14.89
C GLY A 204 -16.60 -20.07 -14.60
#